data_AF-A0A8K0CM98-F1
#
_entry.id   AF-A0A8K0CM98-F1
#
_cell.length_a   1.000
_cell.length_b   1.000
_cell.length_c   1.000
_cell.angle_alpha   90.00
_cell.angle_beta   90.00
_cell.angle_gamma   90.00
#
_symmetry.space_group_name_H-M   'P 1'
#
loop_
_entity.id
_entity.type
_entity.pdbx_description
1 polymer ?
#
loop_
_entity_poly.entity_id
_entity_poly.type
_entity_poly.pdbx_seq_one_letter_code
_entity_poly.pdbx_strand_id
1 'polypeptide(L)'
;MSYNPLMCPNTYFLLNGYNSRGLNTTTLESIMYDWPMFEGVSVKEMLHLGYWARNGRFPKCCHGSNDYNLRRVTTPLVIFSTPYDMMSTYLDVRELTRSLGGIP
;
A
#
# COMPACT_ATOMS: atom_id res chain seq x y z
N MET A 1 17.94 14.59 4.18
CA MET A 1 17.41 13.38 4.83
C MET A 1 18.36 13.00 5.94
N SER A 2 17.89 12.87 7.18
CA SER A 2 18.70 12.35 8.28
C SER A 2 18.79 10.83 8.14
N TYR A 3 20.00 10.26 8.15
CA TYR A 3 20.22 8.83 8.01
C TYR A 3 19.86 8.12 9.32
N ASN A 4 18.87 7.23 9.28
CA ASN A 4 18.55 6.33 10.39
C ASN A 4 18.82 4.88 9.96
N PRO A 5 19.76 4.17 10.59
CA PRO A 5 20.19 2.83 10.18
C PRO A 5 19.08 1.78 10.28
N LEU A 6 17.99 2.06 11.00
CA LEU A 6 16.84 1.17 11.15
C LEU A 6 15.82 1.30 10.01
N MET A 7 15.81 2.42 9.28
CA MET A 7 14.77 2.68 8.27
C MET A 7 15.15 2.24 6.86
N CYS A 8 16.39 2.48 6.41
CA CYS A 8 16.83 2.13 5.07
C CYS A 8 16.82 0.61 4.75
N PRO A 9 17.19 -0.31 5.67
CA PRO A 9 17.11 -1.75 5.37
C PRO A 9 15.71 -2.33 5.60
N ASN A 10 14.78 -1.55 6.15
CA ASN A 10 13.45 -2.04 6.50
C ASN A 10 12.53 -1.99 5.27
N THR A 11 12.06 -3.18 4.85
CA THR A 11 11.22 -3.35 3.67
C THR A 11 9.88 -2.61 3.76
N TYR A 12 9.32 -2.42 4.97
CA TYR A 12 8.11 -1.62 5.16
C TYR A 12 8.33 -0.18 4.70
N PHE A 13 9.39 0.44 5.20
CA PHE A 13 9.74 1.83 4.91
C PHE A 13 10.19 2.01 3.46
N LEU A 14 10.84 1.00 2.88
CA LEU A 14 11.22 1.01 1.46
C LEU A 14 10.00 0.93 0.53
N LEU A 15 9.01 0.09 0.83
CA LEU A 15 7.84 -0.08 -0.04
C LEU A 15 6.79 1.02 0.14
N ASN A 16 6.52 1.44 1.39
CA ASN A 16 5.46 2.40 1.68
C ASN A 16 5.94 3.86 1.72
N GLY A 17 7.25 4.08 1.92
CA GLY A 17 7.79 5.40 2.23
C GLY A 17 7.46 5.86 3.66
N TYR A 18 7.98 7.02 4.04
CA TYR A 18 7.65 7.66 5.32
C TYR A 18 7.77 9.19 5.25
N ASN A 19 7.03 9.85 6.14
CA ASN A 19 7.14 11.29 6.36
C ASN A 19 7.98 11.55 7.62
N SER A 20 9.19 12.08 7.44
CA SER A 20 10.10 12.35 8.56
C SER A 20 9.61 13.42 9.54
N ARG A 21 8.66 14.28 9.16
CA ARG A 21 8.07 15.28 10.07
C ARG A 21 6.96 14.71 10.95
N GLY A 22 6.23 13.71 10.43
CA GLY A 22 5.12 13.06 11.15
C GLY A 22 5.56 11.82 11.95
N LEU A 23 6.77 11.31 11.68
CA LEU A 23 7.27 10.10 12.30
C LEU A 23 8.05 10.43 13.58
N ASN A 24 7.59 9.93 14.72
CA ASN A 24 8.36 9.98 15.96
C ASN A 24 9.49 8.94 15.90
N THR A 25 10.73 9.37 15.72
CA THR A 25 11.86 8.44 15.56
C THR A 25 12.21 7.70 16.85
N THR A 26 11.78 8.17 18.02
CA THR A 26 12.04 7.49 19.30
C THR A 26 11.23 6.21 19.45
N THR A 27 10.17 6.01 18.66
CA THR A 27 9.32 4.82 18.71
C THR A 27 9.71 3.77 17.66
N LEU A 28 10.73 4.02 16.84
CA LEU A 28 11.10 3.14 15.73
C LEU A 28 11.49 1.73 16.17
N GLU A 29 12.23 1.61 17.27
CA GLU A 29 12.64 0.30 17.79
C GLU A 29 11.42 -0.53 18.22
N SER A 30 10.47 0.08 18.93
CA SER A 30 9.21 -0.59 19.31
C SER A 30 8.39 -0.99 18.09
N ILE A 31 8.22 -0.09 17.12
CA ILE A 31 7.49 -0.38 15.87
C ILE A 31 8.11 -1.56 15.13
N MET A 32 9.44 -1.63 15.07
CA MET A 32 10.15 -2.70 14.37
C MET A 32 10.17 -4.02 15.15
N TYR A 33 10.09 -3.96 16.48
CA TYR A 33 9.98 -5.15 17.32
C TYR A 33 8.57 -5.76 17.27
N ASP A 34 7.54 -4.92 17.38
CA ASP A 34 6.12 -5.34 17.44
C ASP A 34 5.58 -5.77 16.06
N TRP A 35 6.13 -5.21 14.99
CA TRP A 35 5.87 -5.67 13.63
C TRP A 35 7.10 -6.37 13.06
N PRO A 36 7.26 -7.68 13.33
CA PRO A 36 8.14 -8.50 12.54
C PRO A 36 7.53 -8.64 11.14
N MET A 37 7.70 -7.65 10.27
CA MET A 37 7.43 -7.81 8.83
C MET A 37 8.20 -8.98 8.20
N PHE A 38 9.18 -9.52 8.95
CA PHE A 38 9.85 -10.80 8.70
C PHE A 38 8.95 -12.04 8.83
N GLU A 39 7.69 -11.94 9.31
CA GLU A 39 6.71 -13.03 9.28
C GLU A 39 6.22 -13.37 7.86
N GLY A 40 6.70 -12.64 6.85
CA GLY A 40 6.87 -13.18 5.51
C GLY A 40 5.64 -13.03 4.63
N VAL A 41 5.72 -12.07 3.72
CA VAL A 41 4.89 -12.08 2.52
C VAL A 41 5.39 -13.16 1.56
N SER A 42 4.48 -13.92 0.94
CA SER A 42 4.90 -14.92 -0.05
C SER A 42 5.47 -14.25 -1.30
N VAL A 43 6.42 -14.90 -1.97
CA VAL A 43 6.93 -14.44 -3.28
C VAL A 43 5.78 -14.28 -4.29
N LYS A 44 4.74 -15.11 -4.20
CA LYS A 44 3.56 -15.02 -5.06
C LYS A 44 2.80 -13.71 -4.87
N GLU A 45 2.71 -13.22 -3.64
CA GLU A 45 2.09 -11.93 -3.34
C GLU A 45 2.90 -10.78 -3.94
N MET A 46 4.22 -10.80 -3.75
CA MET A 46 5.12 -9.80 -4.35
C MET A 46 5.05 -9.79 -5.88
N LEU A 47 4.95 -10.96 -6.52
CA LEU A 47 4.74 -11.07 -7.96
C LEU A 47 3.37 -10.52 -8.39
N HIS A 48 2.35 -10.68 -7.57
CA HIS A 48 1.01 -10.15 -7.85
C HIS A 48 0.98 -8.63 -7.77
N LEU A 49 1.60 -8.03 -6.73
CA LEU A 49 1.80 -6.58 -6.63
C LEU A 49 2.60 -6.03 -7.81
N GLY A 50 3.68 -6.72 -8.21
CA GLY A 50 4.47 -6.34 -9.38
C GLY A 50 3.66 -6.38 -10.68
N TYR A 51 2.75 -7.35 -10.81
CA TYR A 51 1.82 -7.39 -11.94
C TYR A 51 0.86 -6.20 -11.92
N TRP A 52 0.29 -5.83 -10.76
CA TRP A 52 -0.58 -4.65 -10.64
C TRP A 52 0.16 -3.38 -11.06
N ALA A 53 1.35 -3.14 -10.51
CA ALA A 53 2.17 -1.97 -10.83
C ALA A 53 2.51 -1.88 -12.33
N ARG A 54 2.74 -3.02 -12.99
CA ARG A 54 3.05 -3.06 -14.42
C ARG A 54 1.84 -2.85 -15.32
N ASN A 55 0.67 -3.37 -14.95
CA ASN A 55 -0.49 -3.43 -15.85
C ASN A 55 -1.59 -2.41 -15.51
N GLY A 56 -1.56 -1.78 -14.34
CA GLY A 56 -2.61 -0.84 -13.91
C GLY A 56 -3.99 -1.49 -13.76
N ARG A 57 -4.03 -2.80 -13.49
CA ARG A 57 -5.26 -3.59 -13.35
C ARG A 57 -5.34 -4.21 -11.97
N PHE A 58 -6.55 -4.52 -11.53
CA PHE A 58 -6.84 -5.20 -10.25
C PHE A 58 -7.40 -6.62 -10.46
N PRO A 59 -6.60 -7.57 -11.01
CA PRO A 59 -6.98 -8.96 -11.23
C PRO A 59 -7.00 -9.77 -9.94
N LYS A 60 -7.79 -10.85 -9.93
CA LYS A 60 -7.90 -11.78 -8.78
C LYS A 60 -6.67 -12.66 -8.54
N CYS A 61 -5.89 -12.96 -9.59
CA CYS A 61 -4.74 -13.86 -9.50
C CYS A 61 -3.79 -13.65 -10.71
N CYS A 62 -2.59 -14.22 -10.61
CA CYS A 62 -1.34 -13.98 -11.36
C CYS A 62 -1.39 -14.09 -12.91
N HIS A 63 -2.55 -14.32 -13.53
CA HIS A 63 -2.68 -14.49 -14.99
C HIS A 63 -3.88 -13.75 -15.61
N GLY A 64 -4.36 -12.66 -14.99
CA GLY A 64 -5.18 -11.64 -15.67
C GLY A 64 -6.54 -12.10 -16.20
N SER A 65 -7.04 -13.26 -15.77
CA SER A 65 -8.25 -13.85 -16.34
C SER A 65 -9.53 -13.14 -15.92
N ASN A 66 -9.56 -12.47 -14.75
CA ASN A 66 -10.71 -11.71 -14.26
C ASN A 66 -10.30 -10.63 -13.25
N ASP A 67 -10.84 -9.42 -13.42
CA ASP A 67 -10.66 -8.29 -12.49
C ASP A 67 -11.72 -8.30 -11.38
N TYR A 68 -11.38 -7.74 -10.22
CA TYR A 68 -12.37 -7.43 -9.20
C TYR A 68 -13.31 -6.33 -9.70
N ASN A 69 -14.62 -6.55 -9.59
CA ASN A 69 -15.61 -5.54 -9.93
C ASN A 69 -15.89 -4.66 -8.70
N LEU A 70 -15.27 -3.48 -8.66
CA LEU A 70 -15.37 -2.53 -7.55
C LEU A 70 -16.79 -1.96 -7.35
N ARG A 71 -17.66 -2.00 -8.38
CA ARG A 71 -19.08 -1.62 -8.23
C ARG A 71 -19.88 -2.55 -7.33
N ARG A 72 -19.35 -3.74 -7.02
CA ARG A 72 -19.98 -4.69 -6.10
C ARG A 72 -19.70 -4.38 -4.63
N VAL A 73 -18.82 -3.42 -4.34
CA VAL A 73 -18.58 -2.97 -2.97
C VAL A 73 -19.75 -2.08 -2.53
N THR A 74 -20.58 -2.60 -1.63
CA THR A 74 -21.79 -1.92 -1.12
C THR A 74 -21.68 -1.47 0.33
N THR A 75 -20.63 -1.93 1.04
CA THR A 75 -20.34 -1.50 2.40
C THR A 75 -20.06 0.00 2.42
N PRO A 76 -20.59 0.78 3.38
CA PRO A 76 -20.23 2.19 3.55
C PRO A 76 -18.71 2.34 3.75
N LEU A 77 -18.10 3.26 3.00
CA LEU A 77 -16.66 3.51 3.04
C LEU A 77 -16.36 4.97 3.36
N VAL A 78 -15.30 5.19 4.13
CA VAL A 78 -14.63 6.49 4.28
C VAL A 78 -13.19 6.30 3.83
N ILE A 79 -12.73 7.12 2.88
CA ILE A 79 -11.38 7.03 2.31
C ILE A 79 -10.54 8.19 2.83
N PHE A 80 -9.42 7.87 3.47
CA PHE A 80 -8.36 8.81 3.82
C PHE A 80 -7.18 8.61 2.87
N SER A 81 -6.66 9.69 2.29
CA SER A 81 -5.48 9.64 1.43
C SER A 81 -4.64 10.91 1.59
N THR A 82 -3.36 10.81 1.22
CA THR A 82 -2.43 11.94 1.24
C THR A 82 -1.70 12.03 -0.11
N PRO A 83 -1.44 13.23 -0.63
CA PRO A 83 -0.77 13.40 -1.93
C PRO A 83 0.67 12.86 -1.96
N TYR A 84 1.26 12.58 -0.80
CA TYR A 84 2.64 12.09 -0.66
C TYR A 84 2.73 10.60 -0.31
N ASP A 85 1.63 9.85 -0.39
CA ASP A 85 1.65 8.39 -0.23
C ASP A 85 2.30 7.76 -1.46
N MET A 86 3.37 6.99 -1.25
CA MET A 86 4.12 6.36 -2.35
C MET A 86 3.49 5.07 -2.85
N MET A 87 2.70 4.39 -2.02
CA MET A 87 2.10 3.10 -2.35
C MET A 87 0.65 3.26 -2.83
N SER A 88 -0.12 4.10 -2.14
CA SER A 88 -1.52 4.43 -2.47
C SER A 88 -1.61 5.83 -3.04
N THR A 89 -1.09 6.01 -4.26
CA THR A 89 -0.97 7.35 -4.85
C THR A 89 -2.33 8.05 -4.94
N TYR A 90 -2.32 9.38 -4.85
CA TYR A 90 -3.54 10.18 -5.00
C TYR A 90 -4.29 9.91 -6.32
N LEU A 91 -3.56 9.58 -7.40
CA LEU A 91 -4.17 9.27 -8.70
C LEU A 91 -4.95 7.96 -8.65
N ASP A 92 -4.37 6.92 -8.05
CA ASP A 92 -5.01 5.61 -7.92
C ASP A 92 -6.19 5.65 -6.97
N VAL A 93 -6.06 6.38 -5.84
CA VAL A 93 -7.18 6.57 -4.91
C VAL A 93 -8.34 7.31 -5.58
N ARG A 94 -8.05 8.34 -6.39
CA ARG A 94 -9.09 9.06 -7.13
C ARG A 94 -9.79 8.15 -8.14
N GLU A 95 -9.06 7.25 -8.80
CA GLU A 95 -9.63 6.27 -9.72
C GLU A 95 -10.45 5.19 -9.00
N LEU A 96 -9.97 4.72 -7.85
CA LEU A 96 -10.69 3.84 -6.94
C LEU A 96 -12.05 4.45 -6.55
N THR A 97 -12.06 5.70 -6.11
CA THR A 97 -13.30 6.39 -5.70
C THR A 97 -14.32 6.46 -6.85
N ARG A 98 -13.87 6.71 -8.09
CA ARG A 98 -14.75 6.72 -9.28
C ARG A 98 -15.28 5.33 -9.66
N SER A 99 -14.49 4.30 -9.37
CA SER A 99 -14.80 2.92 -9.69
C SER A 99 -15.75 2.26 -8.68
N LEU A 100 -15.82 2.80 -7.47
CA LEU A 100 -16.73 2.35 -6.42
C LEU A 100 -18.16 2.81 -6.71
N GLY A 101 -19.13 1.92 -6.46
CA GLY A 101 -20.52 2.14 -6.84
C GLY A 101 -21.34 3.02 -5.88
N GLY A 102 -20.76 3.42 -4.74
CA GLY A 102 -21.51 3.97 -3.61
C GLY A 102 -20.79 5.01 -2.77
N ILE A 103 -19.73 5.65 -3.30
CA ILE A 103 -19.16 6.84 -2.66
C ILE A 103 -19.79 8.07 -3.32
N PRO A 104 -20.53 8.92 -2.59
CA PRO A 104 -21.12 10.14 -3.12
C PRO A 104 -20.07 11.13 -3.67
#